data_AF-A0A5C4IT56-F1
#
_entry.id   AF-A0A5C4IT56-F1
#
_cell.length_a   1.000
_cell.length_b   1.000
_cell.length_c   1.000
_cell.angle_alpha   90.00
_cell.angle_beta   90.00
_cell.angle_gamma   90.00
#
_symmetry.space_group_name_H-M   'P 1'
#
loop_
_entity.id
_entity.type
_entity.pdbx_description
1 polymer ?
#
loop_
_entity_poly.entity_id
_entity_poly.type
_entity_poly.pdbx_seq_one_letter_code
_entity_poly.pdbx_strand_id
1 'polypeptide(L)'
;MGDLAIDFCGEWYEPSDEDVFNIGREGDLEIDDNPYLHRQFLQVARYDGIWWLSNVGSMLSATVADASGGMQAWLAPGARIPLVFSHTNVIFTAGPTTYEFAVHLKTPAFRQEALEGDSDGDTTIGPVVFTDSQKALIVALAEPMLRREGTGFSAIPSSAAAAKTLGWALTRFNRKLDNVCDKLDRVGVVGLRGGGGKLATNRRTRLVEHAVTSHLVTADDLYLIEKMRGVDEG
;
A
#
# COMPACT_ATOMS: atom_id res chain seq x y z
N MET A 1 -7.02 -26.89 2.81
CA MET A 1 -6.00 -26.01 2.23
C MET A 1 -6.15 -25.98 0.72
N GLY A 2 -7.11 -25.15 0.28
CA GLY A 2 -7.35 -24.79 -1.11
C GLY A 2 -6.13 -24.17 -1.80
N ASP A 3 -6.26 -23.89 -3.10
CA ASP A 3 -5.18 -23.30 -3.91
C ASP A 3 -4.92 -21.83 -3.53
N LEU A 4 -5.97 -21.11 -3.14
CA LEU A 4 -5.94 -19.73 -2.67
C LEU A 4 -6.37 -19.66 -1.20
N ALA A 5 -5.67 -18.85 -0.42
CA ALA A 5 -6.02 -18.54 0.96
C ALA A 5 -5.90 -17.02 1.20
N ILE A 6 -6.75 -16.47 2.04
CA ILE A 6 -6.77 -15.05 2.41
C ILE A 6 -6.43 -14.96 3.90
N ASP A 7 -5.42 -14.15 4.25
CA ASP A 7 -5.09 -13.80 5.63
C ASP A 7 -5.63 -12.40 5.94
N PHE A 8 -6.54 -12.34 6.90
CA PHE A 8 -7.05 -11.09 7.45
C PHE A 8 -6.95 -11.11 8.97
N CYS A 9 -6.17 -10.19 9.54
CA CYS A 9 -5.93 -10.08 10.97
C CYS A 9 -5.43 -11.38 11.64
N GLY A 10 -4.71 -12.24 10.89
CA GLY A 10 -4.20 -13.53 11.36
C GLY A 10 -5.19 -14.68 11.23
N GLU A 11 -6.43 -14.41 10.76
CA GLU A 11 -7.41 -15.43 10.43
C GLU A 11 -7.32 -15.81 8.95
N TRP A 12 -7.41 -17.12 8.69
CA TRP A 12 -7.24 -17.68 7.35
C TRP A 12 -8.58 -18.13 6.77
N TYR A 13 -8.87 -17.65 5.57
CA TYR A 13 -10.07 -17.96 4.81
C TYR A 13 -9.67 -18.68 3.52
N GLU A 14 -10.37 -19.76 3.16
CA GLU A 14 -10.10 -20.54 1.95
C GLU A 14 -11.30 -20.46 1.00
N PRO A 15 -11.29 -19.54 0.01
CA PRO A 15 -12.33 -19.49 -1.02
C PRO A 15 -12.49 -20.80 -1.77
N SER A 16 -13.75 -21.17 -2.04
CA SER A 16 -14.11 -22.31 -2.89
C SER A 16 -13.80 -22.02 -4.36
N ASP A 17 -13.32 -23.02 -5.10
CA ASP A 17 -13.08 -22.92 -6.54
C ASP A 17 -14.37 -22.76 -7.36
N GLU A 18 -15.52 -23.10 -6.78
CA GLU A 18 -16.82 -23.12 -7.46
C GLU A 18 -17.67 -21.87 -7.17
N ASP A 19 -17.39 -21.17 -6.08
CA ASP A 19 -18.22 -20.09 -5.57
C ASP A 19 -17.53 -18.73 -5.64
N VAL A 20 -18.33 -17.67 -5.69
CA VAL A 20 -17.84 -16.30 -5.55
C VAL A 20 -17.68 -15.99 -4.07
N PHE A 21 -16.46 -15.67 -3.65
CA PHE A 21 -16.14 -15.27 -2.28
C PHE A 21 -16.23 -13.76 -2.14
N ASN A 22 -17.16 -13.28 -1.33
CA ASN A 22 -17.49 -11.87 -1.14
C ASN A 22 -16.75 -11.27 0.06
N ILE A 23 -16.12 -10.13 -0.16
CA ILE A 23 -15.37 -9.38 0.84
C ILE A 23 -15.97 -7.99 0.96
N GLY A 24 -16.24 -7.55 2.19
CA GLY A 24 -16.77 -6.21 2.44
C GLY A 24 -17.24 -6.04 3.88
N ARG A 25 -18.20 -5.13 4.08
CA ARG A 25 -18.88 -4.98 5.38
C ARG A 25 -19.81 -6.15 5.71
N GLU A 26 -20.25 -6.89 4.69
CA GLU A 26 -21.09 -8.09 4.82
C GLU A 26 -20.56 -9.12 3.80
N GLY A 27 -20.66 -10.42 4.07
CA GLY A 27 -20.27 -11.45 3.09
C GLY A 27 -19.53 -12.62 3.72
N ASP A 28 -18.70 -13.28 2.90
CA ASP A 28 -17.91 -14.44 3.31
C ASP A 28 -16.70 -14.02 4.16
N LEU A 29 -16.10 -12.86 3.84
CA LEU A 29 -15.14 -12.16 4.69
C LEU A 29 -15.70 -10.78 5.07
N GLU A 30 -16.11 -10.67 6.33
CA GLU A 30 -16.51 -9.42 6.95
C GLU A 30 -15.29 -8.66 7.47
N ILE A 31 -15.03 -7.48 6.92
CA ILE A 31 -13.86 -6.67 7.27
C ILE A 31 -14.08 -5.89 8.57
N ASP A 32 -15.19 -5.16 8.66
CA ASP A 32 -15.56 -4.27 9.77
C ASP A 32 -16.97 -3.68 9.53
N ASP A 33 -17.69 -3.26 10.57
CA ASP A 33 -19.02 -2.60 10.45
C ASP A 33 -18.92 -1.09 10.15
N ASN A 34 -17.88 -0.69 9.44
CA ASN A 34 -17.64 0.70 9.08
C ASN A 34 -18.64 1.18 8.01
N PRO A 35 -19.47 2.22 8.25
CA PRO A 35 -20.50 2.65 7.30
C PRO A 35 -19.95 3.22 5.98
N TYR A 36 -18.67 3.56 5.92
CA TYR A 36 -18.00 3.97 4.68
C TYR A 36 -17.58 2.78 3.81
N LEU A 37 -17.59 1.56 4.36
CA LEU A 37 -17.29 0.33 3.65
C LEU A 37 -18.56 -0.20 2.95
N HIS A 38 -18.41 -0.59 1.70
CA HIS A 38 -19.53 -1.22 0.98
C HIS A 38 -19.84 -2.60 1.56
N ARG A 39 -21.11 -2.99 1.53
CA ARG A 39 -21.55 -4.34 1.88
C ARG A 39 -20.79 -5.39 1.08
N GLN A 40 -20.83 -5.27 -0.24
CA GLN A 40 -19.98 -6.03 -1.15
C GLN A 40 -18.98 -5.07 -1.78
N PHE A 41 -17.70 -5.26 -1.51
CA PHE A 41 -16.65 -4.41 -2.03
C PHE A 41 -15.77 -5.15 -3.02
N LEU A 42 -15.17 -6.27 -2.60
CA LEU A 42 -14.32 -7.10 -3.43
C LEU A 42 -14.91 -8.50 -3.56
N GLN A 43 -14.62 -9.15 -4.67
CA GLN A 43 -14.96 -10.54 -4.90
C GLN A 43 -13.74 -11.30 -5.39
N VAL A 44 -13.53 -12.48 -4.83
CA VAL A 44 -12.54 -13.45 -5.30
C VAL A 44 -13.30 -14.61 -5.92
N ALA A 45 -12.98 -14.92 -7.18
CA ALA A 45 -13.62 -16.01 -7.90
C ALA A 45 -12.63 -16.64 -8.89
N ARG A 46 -12.81 -17.93 -9.16
CA ARG A 46 -12.00 -18.66 -10.14
C ARG A 46 -12.74 -18.75 -11.48
N TYR A 47 -12.11 -18.26 -12.54
CA TYR A 47 -12.62 -18.37 -13.91
C TYR A 47 -11.52 -18.87 -14.84
N ASP A 48 -11.84 -19.88 -15.65
CA ASP A 48 -10.92 -20.47 -16.63
C ASP A 48 -9.55 -20.87 -16.01
N GLY A 49 -9.59 -21.40 -14.78
CA GLY A 49 -8.41 -21.84 -14.06
C GLY A 49 -7.61 -20.74 -13.34
N ILE A 50 -7.97 -19.46 -13.54
CA ILE A 50 -7.30 -18.29 -12.94
C ILE A 50 -8.16 -17.68 -11.85
N TRP A 51 -7.54 -17.31 -10.74
CA TRP A 51 -8.18 -16.53 -9.68
C TRP A 51 -8.24 -15.05 -10.05
N TRP A 52 -9.40 -14.43 -9.84
CA TRP A 52 -9.63 -13.03 -10.12
C TRP A 52 -10.04 -12.30 -8.86
N LEU A 53 -9.44 -11.14 -8.61
CA LEU A 53 -9.92 -10.16 -7.66
C LEU A 53 -10.70 -9.08 -8.42
N SER A 54 -11.98 -8.93 -8.11
CA SER A 54 -12.87 -7.97 -8.75
C SER A 54 -13.37 -6.94 -7.73
N ASN A 55 -13.37 -5.66 -8.11
CA ASN A 55 -14.01 -4.63 -7.32
C ASN A 55 -15.45 -4.44 -7.80
N VAL A 56 -16.40 -4.96 -7.02
CA VAL A 56 -17.85 -4.85 -7.28
C VAL A 56 -18.49 -3.68 -6.53
N GLY A 57 -17.70 -2.92 -5.79
CA GLY A 57 -18.11 -1.68 -5.16
C GLY A 57 -18.40 -0.57 -6.17
N SER A 58 -19.06 0.48 -5.71
CA SER A 58 -19.44 1.63 -6.54
C SER A 58 -18.49 2.83 -6.46
N MET A 59 -17.80 3.02 -5.32
CA MET A 59 -16.93 4.20 -5.09
C MET A 59 -15.49 3.85 -4.68
N LEU A 60 -15.31 2.97 -3.70
CA LEU A 60 -13.98 2.62 -3.20
C LEU A 60 -13.12 1.95 -4.28
N SER A 61 -11.82 2.23 -4.23
CA SER A 61 -10.80 1.52 -4.99
C SER A 61 -9.86 0.81 -4.03
N ALA A 62 -9.21 -0.23 -4.52
CA ALA A 62 -8.18 -0.95 -3.77
C ALA A 62 -6.84 -0.85 -4.50
N THR A 63 -5.77 -0.89 -3.75
CA THR A 63 -4.43 -1.13 -4.26
C THR A 63 -4.12 -2.61 -4.11
N VAL A 64 -3.56 -3.17 -5.16
CA VAL A 64 -3.12 -4.56 -5.21
C VAL A 64 -1.64 -4.54 -5.50
N ALA A 65 -0.83 -5.11 -4.62
CA ALA A 65 0.62 -5.14 -4.76
C ALA A 65 1.16 -6.55 -4.50
N ASP A 66 2.17 -6.96 -5.26
CA ASP A 66 2.88 -8.20 -4.95
C ASP A 66 3.86 -7.99 -3.78
N ALA A 67 4.23 -9.07 -3.10
CA ALA A 67 5.11 -8.98 -1.94
C ALA A 67 6.57 -8.59 -2.26
N SER A 68 7.02 -8.69 -3.52
CA SER A 68 8.36 -8.28 -3.93
C SER A 68 8.44 -6.80 -4.34
N GLY A 69 7.30 -6.13 -4.52
CA GLY A 69 7.20 -4.74 -4.93
C GLY A 69 7.47 -4.48 -6.42
N GLY A 70 7.57 -5.53 -7.24
CA GLY A 70 7.72 -5.41 -8.69
C GLY A 70 6.43 -4.98 -9.41
N MET A 71 5.27 -5.18 -8.76
CA MET A 71 3.95 -4.93 -9.30
C MET A 71 3.07 -4.24 -8.26
N GLN A 72 2.49 -3.11 -8.68
CA GLN A 72 1.45 -2.41 -7.95
C GLN A 72 0.39 -1.95 -8.95
N ALA A 73 -0.88 -2.20 -8.63
CA ALA A 73 -2.02 -1.85 -9.46
C ALA A 73 -3.15 -1.21 -8.64
N TRP A 74 -3.94 -0.38 -9.32
CA TRP A 74 -5.17 0.19 -8.80
C TRP A 74 -6.38 -0.57 -9.34
N LEU A 75 -7.19 -1.08 -8.43
CA LEU A 75 -8.43 -1.77 -8.72
C LEU A 75 -9.61 -0.81 -8.53
N ALA A 76 -9.95 -0.10 -9.61
CA ALA A 76 -11.10 0.80 -9.67
C ALA A 76 -12.44 0.04 -9.60
N PRO A 77 -13.55 0.71 -9.21
CA PRO A 77 -14.90 0.14 -9.31
C PRO A 77 -15.18 -0.50 -10.67
N GLY A 78 -15.70 -1.73 -10.67
CA GLY A 78 -16.00 -2.51 -11.87
C GLY A 78 -14.79 -3.15 -12.56
N ALA A 79 -13.56 -2.87 -12.11
CA ALA A 79 -12.36 -3.52 -12.64
C ALA A 79 -12.09 -4.86 -11.96
N ARG A 80 -11.32 -5.72 -12.66
CA ARG A 80 -10.82 -6.98 -12.14
C ARG A 80 -9.36 -7.19 -12.52
N ILE A 81 -8.61 -7.86 -11.67
CA ILE A 81 -7.20 -8.20 -11.89
C ILE A 81 -6.96 -9.67 -11.59
N PRO A 82 -6.10 -10.37 -12.36
CA PRO A 82 -5.80 -11.76 -12.06
C PRO A 82 -4.84 -11.85 -10.87
N LEU A 83 -5.11 -12.78 -9.96
CA LEU A 83 -4.25 -13.13 -8.83
C LEU A 83 -3.28 -14.22 -9.30
N VAL A 84 -2.07 -13.82 -9.63
CA VAL A 84 -1.05 -14.70 -10.27
C VAL A 84 0.24 -14.81 -9.48
N PHE A 85 0.42 -13.97 -8.46
CA PHE A 85 1.59 -13.97 -7.56
C PHE A 85 1.33 -14.86 -6.35
N SER A 86 2.40 -15.42 -5.77
CA SER A 86 2.28 -16.28 -4.58
C SER A 86 1.78 -15.54 -3.36
N HIS A 87 2.06 -14.23 -3.28
CA HIS A 87 1.63 -13.37 -2.18
C HIS A 87 1.29 -11.99 -2.75
N THR A 88 0.04 -11.59 -2.55
CA THR A 88 -0.51 -10.30 -2.99
C THR A 88 -1.16 -9.60 -1.81
N ASN A 89 -0.76 -8.35 -1.54
CA ASN A 89 -1.40 -7.50 -0.53
C ASN A 89 -2.47 -6.63 -1.18
N VAL A 90 -3.64 -6.59 -0.55
CA VAL A 90 -4.76 -5.75 -0.97
C VAL A 90 -5.02 -4.72 0.12
N ILE A 91 -4.96 -3.43 -0.25
CA ILE A 91 -5.05 -2.32 0.68
C ILE A 91 -6.13 -1.35 0.18
N PHE A 92 -6.95 -0.83 1.09
CA PHE A 92 -7.97 0.14 0.75
C PHE A 92 -8.35 1.01 1.94
N THR A 93 -8.88 2.20 1.68
CA THR A 93 -9.32 3.13 2.70
C THR A 93 -10.83 3.34 2.61
N ALA A 94 -11.56 3.08 3.70
CA ALA A 94 -12.97 3.40 3.83
C ALA A 94 -13.17 4.43 4.95
N GLY A 95 -13.52 5.65 4.56
CA GLY A 95 -13.67 6.77 5.51
C GLY A 95 -12.33 7.10 6.20
N PRO A 96 -12.25 7.07 7.54
CA PRO A 96 -11.02 7.35 8.26
C PRO A 96 -10.09 6.13 8.41
N THR A 97 -10.53 4.93 8.04
CA THR A 97 -9.85 3.67 8.35
C THR A 97 -9.23 3.07 7.10
N THR A 98 -7.99 2.59 7.23
CA THR A 98 -7.30 1.83 6.17
C THR A 98 -7.25 0.38 6.59
N TYR A 99 -7.68 -0.49 5.67
CA TYR A 99 -7.74 -1.93 5.84
C TYR A 99 -6.77 -2.59 4.87
N GLU A 100 -6.32 -3.76 5.25
CA GLU A 100 -5.49 -4.61 4.43
C GLU A 100 -5.82 -6.07 4.67
N PHE A 101 -5.62 -6.90 3.65
CA PHE A 101 -5.55 -8.34 3.77
C PHE A 101 -4.53 -8.87 2.76
N ALA A 102 -4.00 -10.05 3.05
CA ALA A 102 -3.07 -10.73 2.16
C ALA A 102 -3.77 -11.90 1.46
N VAL A 103 -3.40 -12.12 0.21
CA VAL A 103 -3.84 -13.28 -0.58
C VAL A 103 -2.63 -14.13 -0.90
N HIS A 104 -2.72 -15.40 -0.55
CA HIS A 104 -1.70 -16.41 -0.73
C HIS A 104 -2.16 -17.41 -1.77
N LEU A 105 -1.39 -17.54 -2.85
CA LEU A 105 -1.64 -18.51 -3.91
C LEU A 105 -0.53 -19.56 -3.90
N LYS A 106 -0.92 -20.83 -3.76
CA LYS A 106 0.05 -21.93 -3.69
C LYS A 106 0.72 -22.22 -5.03
N THR A 107 -0.04 -22.07 -6.10
CA THR A 107 0.41 -22.38 -7.46
C THR A 107 0.41 -21.11 -8.30
N PRO A 108 1.36 -20.17 -8.07
CA PRO A 108 1.39 -18.91 -8.80
C PRO A 108 1.66 -19.17 -10.29
N ALA A 109 0.80 -18.61 -11.14
CA ALA A 109 0.96 -18.66 -12.59
C ALA A 109 2.08 -17.74 -13.08
N PHE A 110 2.46 -16.74 -12.28
CA PHE A 110 3.56 -15.83 -12.55
C PHE A 110 4.67 -16.02 -11.52
N ARG A 111 5.89 -16.26 -12.00
CA ARG A 111 7.12 -16.16 -11.19
C ARG A 111 7.91 -14.98 -11.68
N GLN A 112 8.21 -14.06 -10.78
CA GLN A 112 9.04 -12.92 -11.10
C GLN A 112 10.48 -13.41 -11.28
N GLU A 113 11.07 -13.13 -12.44
CA GLU A 113 12.51 -13.22 -12.63
C GLU A 113 13.13 -12.03 -11.92
N ALA A 114 14.10 -12.28 -11.02
CA ALA A 114 14.86 -11.20 -10.40
C ALA A 114 15.63 -10.48 -11.51
N LEU A 115 15.29 -9.22 -11.77
CA LEU A 115 16.16 -8.35 -12.56
C LEU A 115 17.41 -8.09 -11.71
N GLU A 116 18.51 -8.78 -12.03
CA GLU A 116 19.84 -8.35 -11.61
C GLU A 116 20.00 -6.89 -12.06
N GLY A 117 20.35 -6.02 -11.12
CA GLY A 117 20.22 -4.56 -11.28
C GLY A 117 20.85 -4.06 -12.57
N ASP A 118 20.01 -3.57 -13.47
CA ASP A 118 20.46 -2.97 -14.72
C ASP A 118 20.98 -1.56 -14.39
N SER A 119 22.30 -1.47 -14.27
CA SER A 119 23.01 -0.20 -14.30
C SER A 119 23.09 0.28 -15.73
N ASP A 120 22.62 1.51 -15.93
CA ASP A 120 22.96 2.40 -17.04
C ASP A 120 22.12 2.25 -18.32
N GLY A 121 21.33 3.30 -18.58
CA GLY A 121 20.38 3.39 -19.69
C GLY A 121 19.95 4.83 -19.89
N ASP A 122 20.86 5.62 -20.42
CA ASP A 122 20.68 7.01 -20.83
C ASP A 122 19.40 7.16 -21.67
N THR A 123 18.49 8.06 -21.26
CA THR A 123 17.17 8.42 -21.84
C THR A 123 15.89 7.79 -21.27
N THR A 124 15.89 7.34 -20.01
CA THR A 124 14.64 7.09 -19.26
C THR A 124 14.64 7.94 -17.98
N ILE A 125 13.49 8.46 -17.54
CA ILE A 125 13.39 9.12 -16.23
C ILE A 125 13.91 8.13 -15.19
N GLY A 126 15.13 8.37 -14.69
CA GLY A 126 15.76 7.53 -13.69
C GLY A 126 14.93 7.46 -12.41
N PRO A 127 15.18 6.48 -11.53
CA PRO A 127 14.45 6.33 -10.28
C PRO A 127 14.45 7.64 -9.50
N VAL A 128 13.32 8.00 -8.89
CA VAL A 128 13.18 9.23 -8.12
C VAL A 128 14.20 9.23 -6.98
N VAL A 129 15.31 9.96 -7.13
CA VAL A 129 16.33 10.05 -6.09
C VAL A 129 15.82 10.97 -4.98
N PHE A 130 15.57 10.43 -3.79
CA PHE A 130 15.19 11.22 -2.61
C PHE A 130 16.42 11.68 -1.82
N THR A 131 16.37 12.90 -1.27
CA THR A 131 17.37 13.31 -0.28
C THR A 131 17.16 12.53 1.03
N ASP A 132 18.20 12.40 1.86
CA ASP A 132 18.09 11.74 3.17
C ASP A 132 16.96 12.33 4.02
N SER A 133 16.81 13.66 3.99
CA SER A 133 15.69 14.34 4.65
C SER A 133 14.31 13.96 4.06
N GLN A 134 14.18 13.81 2.73
CA GLN A 134 12.92 13.34 2.14
C GLN A 134 12.64 11.88 2.51
N LYS A 135 13.66 11.02 2.44
CA LYS A 135 13.54 9.59 2.75
C LYS A 135 13.27 9.37 4.25
N ALA A 136 13.92 10.10 5.14
CA ALA A 136 13.69 10.05 6.59
C ALA A 136 12.24 10.41 6.97
N LEU A 137 11.61 11.37 6.27
CA LEU A 137 10.19 11.67 6.46
C LEU A 137 9.29 10.49 6.11
N ILE A 138 9.57 9.81 4.99
CA ILE A 138 8.80 8.63 4.56
C ILE A 138 9.02 7.49 5.56
N VAL A 139 10.28 7.25 5.96
CA VAL A 139 10.64 6.23 6.96
C VAL A 139 9.98 6.50 8.31
N ALA A 140 9.93 7.76 8.78
CA ALA A 140 9.27 8.09 10.05
C ALA A 140 7.75 7.84 10.04
N LEU A 141 7.13 7.92 8.86
CA LEU A 141 5.72 7.56 8.66
C LEU A 141 5.52 6.04 8.49
N ALA A 142 6.48 5.38 7.85
CA ALA A 142 6.44 3.94 7.59
C ALA A 142 6.99 3.08 8.75
N GLU A 143 7.60 3.71 9.76
CA GLU A 143 8.32 3.03 10.84
C GLU A 143 7.57 1.84 11.46
N PRO A 144 6.26 1.91 11.77
CA PRO A 144 5.55 0.76 12.35
C PRO A 144 5.59 -0.47 11.44
N MET A 145 5.38 -0.29 10.14
CA MET A 145 5.36 -1.37 9.14
C MET A 145 6.76 -1.90 8.84
N LEU A 146 7.78 -1.04 8.92
CA LEU A 146 9.17 -1.43 8.69
C LEU A 146 9.80 -2.18 9.87
N ARG A 147 9.28 -2.02 11.10
CA ARG A 147 9.82 -2.66 12.31
C ARG A 147 9.16 -3.99 12.67
N ARG A 148 7.92 -4.21 12.23
CA ARG A 148 7.10 -5.34 12.69
C ARG A 148 6.32 -5.90 11.52
N GLU A 149 6.63 -7.15 11.17
CA GLU A 149 5.82 -7.94 10.26
C GLU A 149 4.38 -8.04 10.78
N GLY A 150 3.41 -7.89 9.86
CA GLY A 150 1.98 -7.91 10.19
C GLY A 150 1.41 -6.62 10.79
N THR A 151 2.19 -5.52 10.86
CA THR A 151 1.62 -4.21 11.23
C THR A 151 0.99 -3.55 10.01
N GLY A 152 -0.32 -3.30 10.08
CA GLY A 152 -1.04 -2.71 8.96
C GLY A 152 -1.01 -1.20 8.86
N PHE A 153 -1.43 -0.67 7.71
CA PHE A 153 -1.44 0.76 7.41
C PHE A 153 -2.37 1.60 8.30
N SER A 154 -3.21 0.97 9.14
CA SER A 154 -3.95 1.66 10.20
C SER A 154 -3.04 2.24 11.30
N ALA A 155 -1.83 1.69 11.46
CA ALA A 155 -0.85 2.14 12.45
C ALA A 155 -0.04 3.37 12.01
N ILE A 156 -0.30 3.92 10.81
CA ILE A 156 0.43 5.09 10.29
C ILE A 156 0.30 6.26 11.29
N PRO A 157 1.43 6.80 11.80
CA PRO A 157 1.40 7.86 12.78
C PRO A 157 0.85 9.17 12.18
N SER A 158 0.39 10.06 13.07
CA SER A 158 0.05 11.42 12.66
C SER A 158 1.29 12.19 12.21
N SER A 159 1.13 13.23 11.37
CA SER A 159 2.25 14.09 10.97
C SER A 159 2.95 14.73 12.18
N ALA A 160 2.19 15.03 13.26
CA ALA A 160 2.75 15.53 14.50
C ALA A 160 3.61 14.49 15.24
N ALA A 161 3.17 13.23 15.27
CA ALA A 161 3.95 12.14 15.86
C ALA A 161 5.22 11.86 15.06
N ALA A 162 5.13 11.77 13.73
CA ALA A 162 6.29 11.55 12.87
C ALA A 162 7.29 12.73 12.92
N ALA A 163 6.80 13.98 12.94
CA ALA A 163 7.65 15.15 13.13
C ALA A 163 8.39 15.10 14.48
N LYS A 164 7.72 14.68 15.55
CA LYS A 164 8.33 14.48 16.87
C LYS A 164 9.42 13.40 16.84
N THR A 165 9.19 12.28 16.14
CA THR A 165 10.19 11.21 15.97
C THR A 165 11.48 11.72 15.32
N LEU A 166 11.36 12.61 14.34
CA LEU A 166 12.48 13.26 13.66
C LEU A 166 13.04 14.48 14.40
N GLY A 167 12.37 14.95 15.47
CA GLY A 167 12.73 16.20 16.14
C GLY A 167 12.56 17.45 15.25
N TRP A 168 11.62 17.41 14.29
CA TRP A 168 11.37 18.50 13.35
C TRP A 168 10.16 19.34 13.77
N ALA A 169 10.16 20.62 13.39
CA ALA A 169 8.96 21.44 13.47
C ALA A 169 7.86 20.88 12.54
N LEU A 170 6.61 20.83 13.03
CA LEU A 170 5.46 20.31 12.27
C LEU A 170 5.27 21.03 10.92
N THR A 171 5.51 22.33 10.87
CA THR A 171 5.43 23.14 9.65
C THR A 171 6.48 22.72 8.60
N ARG A 172 7.72 22.46 9.04
CA ARG A 172 8.79 21.92 8.17
C ARG A 172 8.44 20.53 7.66
N PHE A 173 7.94 19.67 8.54
CA PHE A 173 7.52 18.31 8.18
C PHE A 173 6.42 18.33 7.12
N ASN A 174 5.35 19.09 7.33
CA ASN A 174 4.23 19.16 6.37
C ASN A 174 4.69 19.72 5.02
N ARG A 175 5.53 20.77 5.00
CA ARG A 175 6.09 21.30 3.75
C ARG A 175 6.93 20.26 3.00
N LYS A 176 7.72 19.46 3.72
CA LYS A 176 8.54 18.39 3.13
C LYS A 176 7.66 17.24 2.62
N LEU A 177 6.60 16.90 3.34
CA LEU A 177 5.60 15.91 2.94
C LEU A 177 4.93 16.33 1.62
N ASP A 178 4.48 17.58 1.51
CA ASP A 178 3.88 18.10 0.28
C ASP A 178 4.85 18.02 -0.91
N ASN A 179 6.11 18.43 -0.70
CA ASN A 179 7.15 18.34 -1.74
C ASN A 179 7.44 16.90 -2.20
N VAL A 180 7.40 15.94 -1.29
CA VAL A 180 7.58 14.51 -1.61
C VAL A 180 6.40 13.98 -2.43
N CYS A 181 5.17 14.28 -2.00
CA CYS A 181 3.96 13.90 -2.72
C CYS A 181 3.92 14.50 -4.14
N ASP A 182 4.25 15.80 -4.28
CA ASP A 182 4.32 16.46 -5.58
C ASP A 182 5.39 15.87 -6.49
N LYS A 183 6.52 15.43 -5.93
CA LYS A 183 7.60 14.80 -6.70
C LYS A 183 7.17 13.45 -7.27
N LEU A 184 6.49 12.63 -6.45
CA LEU A 184 5.99 11.33 -6.88
C LEU A 184 4.83 11.46 -7.88
N ASP A 185 3.96 12.45 -7.70
CA ASP A 185 2.88 12.74 -8.66
C ASP A 185 3.44 13.12 -10.05
N ARG A 186 4.52 13.90 -10.11
CA ARG A 186 5.18 14.28 -11.38
C ARG A 186 5.76 13.10 -12.15
N VAL A 187 6.09 12.01 -11.47
CA VAL A 187 6.57 10.77 -12.13
C VAL A 187 5.45 9.74 -12.34
N GLY A 188 4.18 10.15 -12.15
CA GLY A 188 3.02 9.34 -12.49
C GLY A 188 2.49 8.47 -11.35
N VAL A 189 2.93 8.66 -10.10
CA VAL A 189 2.32 7.96 -8.96
C VAL A 189 0.92 8.51 -8.72
N VAL A 190 -0.07 7.71 -9.09
CA VAL A 190 -1.49 8.05 -8.97
C VAL A 190 -1.90 8.15 -7.49
N GLY A 191 -2.90 8.99 -7.20
CA GLY A 191 -3.54 9.09 -5.88
C GLY A 191 -2.85 10.02 -4.87
N LEU A 192 -1.72 10.63 -5.24
CA LEU A 192 -1.01 11.61 -4.38
C LEU A 192 -1.56 13.04 -4.52
N ARG A 193 -2.47 13.27 -5.48
CA ARG A 193 -3.25 14.50 -5.61
C ARG A 193 -4.72 14.27 -5.30
N GLY A 194 -5.28 15.23 -4.56
CA GLY A 194 -6.71 15.53 -4.64
C GLY A 194 -7.04 16.86 -3.97
N GLY A 195 -8.21 17.44 -4.23
CA GLY A 195 -8.62 18.74 -3.65
C GLY A 195 -9.14 18.69 -2.21
N GLY A 196 -8.63 19.58 -1.34
CA GLY A 196 -9.30 20.14 -0.14
C GLY A 196 -9.45 19.28 1.14
N GLY A 197 -8.65 19.57 2.17
CA GLY A 197 -8.99 19.42 3.60
C GLY A 197 -8.98 18.00 4.21
N LYS A 198 -9.89 17.11 3.78
CA LYS A 198 -9.94 15.69 4.23
C LYS A 198 -8.85 14.82 3.58
N LEU A 199 -8.08 15.42 2.67
CA LEU A 199 -7.13 14.71 1.83
C LEU A 199 -5.73 14.58 2.39
N ALA A 200 -5.34 15.35 3.40
CA ALA A 200 -3.98 15.24 3.94
C ALA A 200 -3.72 13.86 4.58
N THR A 201 -4.71 13.32 5.31
CA THR A 201 -4.64 11.96 5.87
C THR A 201 -4.59 10.92 4.76
N ASN A 202 -5.47 11.01 3.76
CA ASN A 202 -5.49 10.06 2.63
C ASN A 202 -4.20 10.14 1.80
N ARG A 203 -3.61 11.33 1.60
CA ARG A 203 -2.33 11.51 0.91
C ARG A 203 -1.17 10.90 1.69
N ARG A 204 -1.15 11.07 3.02
CA ARG A 204 -0.13 10.46 3.89
C ARG A 204 -0.22 8.95 3.86
N THR A 205 -1.42 8.39 4.03
CA THR A 205 -1.66 6.96 3.89
C THR A 205 -1.21 6.47 2.53
N ARG A 206 -1.59 7.17 1.47
CA ARG A 206 -1.23 6.80 0.10
C ARG A 206 0.27 6.86 -0.17
N LEU A 207 0.96 7.87 0.35
CA LEU A 207 2.41 7.99 0.26
C LEU A 207 3.08 6.79 0.91
N VAL A 208 2.66 6.44 2.12
CA VAL A 208 3.26 5.34 2.89
C VAL A 208 2.94 3.99 2.25
N GLU A 209 1.70 3.80 1.82
CA GLU A 209 1.25 2.63 1.08
C GLU A 209 2.11 2.40 -0.15
N HIS A 210 2.24 3.41 -1.02
CA HIS A 210 3.11 3.32 -2.18
C HIS A 210 4.57 3.07 -1.78
N ALA A 211 5.10 3.79 -0.79
CA ALA A 211 6.50 3.69 -0.42
C ALA A 211 6.88 2.32 0.16
N VAL A 212 5.99 1.69 0.91
CA VAL A 212 6.20 0.34 1.46
C VAL A 212 5.99 -0.71 0.37
N THR A 213 4.88 -0.64 -0.38
CA THR A 213 4.54 -1.65 -1.40
C THR A 213 5.49 -1.67 -2.59
N SER A 214 6.06 -0.52 -2.97
CA SER A 214 7.07 -0.45 -4.04
C SER A 214 8.51 -0.63 -3.55
N HIS A 215 8.72 -0.92 -2.27
CA HIS A 215 10.04 -0.97 -1.62
C HIS A 215 10.88 0.31 -1.81
N LEU A 216 10.23 1.47 -1.97
CA LEU A 216 10.90 2.78 -1.97
C LEU A 216 11.62 3.03 -0.63
N VAL A 217 11.05 2.53 0.46
CA VAL A 217 11.70 2.44 1.77
C VAL A 217 11.63 1.00 2.27
N THR A 218 12.70 0.56 2.92
CA THR A 218 12.80 -0.78 3.52
C THR A 218 13.25 -0.69 4.98
N ALA A 219 13.31 -1.82 5.68
CA ALA A 219 13.82 -1.87 7.05
C ALA A 219 15.27 -1.35 7.15
N ASP A 220 16.05 -1.50 6.08
CA ASP A 220 17.43 -1.00 5.99
C ASP A 220 17.52 0.53 6.02
N ASP A 221 16.41 1.24 5.79
CA ASP A 221 16.36 2.70 5.83
C ASP A 221 16.04 3.27 7.23
N LEU A 222 15.74 2.41 8.22
CA LEU A 222 15.38 2.85 9.58
C LEU A 222 16.46 3.72 10.25
N TYR A 223 17.74 3.56 9.88
CA TYR A 223 18.83 4.40 10.40
C TYR A 223 18.65 5.89 10.07
N LEU A 224 17.89 6.22 9.02
CA LEU A 224 17.66 7.61 8.61
C LEU A 224 16.89 8.43 9.66
N ILE A 225 16.09 7.78 10.51
CA ILE A 225 15.41 8.45 11.62
C ILE A 225 16.43 9.05 12.58
N GLU A 226 17.44 8.28 12.96
CA GLU A 226 18.49 8.75 13.87
C GLU A 226 19.44 9.72 13.17
N LYS A 227 19.81 9.43 11.91
CA LYS A 227 20.68 10.30 11.10
C LYS A 227 20.10 11.72 10.96
N MET A 228 18.79 11.84 10.77
CA MET A 228 18.10 13.11 10.51
C MET A 228 17.48 13.74 11.76
N ARG A 229 17.67 13.14 12.94
CA ARG A 229 17.06 13.63 14.18
C ARG A 229 17.60 15.00 14.55
N GLY A 230 16.71 16.00 14.60
CA GLY A 230 17.06 17.38 14.94
C GLY A 230 17.97 18.08 13.92
N VAL A 231 18.27 17.45 12.78
CA VAL A 231 19.13 18.04 11.74
C VAL A 231 18.34 19.09 10.98
N ASP A 232 18.78 20.35 11.09
CA ASP A 232 18.23 21.48 10.36
C ASP A 232 19.02 21.72 9.07
N GLU A 233 18.70 20.97 8.03
CA GLU A 233 19.04 21.36 6.66
C GLU A 233 18.03 22.43 6.25
N GLY A 234 18.50 23.69 6.27
CA GLY A 234 17.77 24.89 5.85
C GLY A 234 17.34 24.87 4.39
#